data_AF-A0A8S0V2R8-F1
#
_entry.id   AF-A0A8S0V2R8-F1
#
_cell.length_a   1.000
_cell.length_b   1.000
_cell.length_c   1.000
_cell.angle_alpha   90.00
_cell.angle_beta   90.00
_cell.angle_gamma   90.00
#
_symmetry.space_group_name_H-M   'P 1'
#
loop_
_entity.id
_entity.type
_entity.pdbx_description
1 polymer ?
#
loop_
_entity_poly.entity_id
_entity_poly.type
_entity_poly.pdbx_seq_one_letter_code
_entity_poly.pdbx_strand_id
1 'polypeptide(L)'
;MGKAKKTPKFAVMKKIVTHRALKQHKQEVLNPNKKDLSKLKLPRNVPQVSSALYFKHNTALGPPYRVLVDTNFINFSIQNKLDLETGMMNCLYAKCTPCITDCVMAELEKLGQKYRVALRIAKDPRFERLPCTHKGTYADDCLVDRVTQHKCYIVATCDRDLKRRIRKIPGVPIMYITQHKYSIERLPEATIGGGRIKSLCYGPFHTIVPSNFLFLFSPCLGSIFIKTYFFNHIFFYKIILHVNRKLFSIF
;
A
#
# COMPACT_ATOMS: atom_id res chain seq x y z
N MET A 1 -48.83 8.39 63.42
CA MET A 1 -49.49 9.42 62.57
C MET A 1 -48.98 9.30 61.14
N GLY A 2 -49.83 8.92 60.18
CA GLY A 2 -49.45 8.81 58.77
C GLY A 2 -49.30 10.19 58.13
N LYS A 3 -48.16 10.44 57.45
CA LYS A 3 -47.91 11.72 56.76
C LYS A 3 -48.92 11.92 55.62
N ALA A 4 -49.42 13.14 55.47
CA ALA A 4 -50.37 13.51 54.41
C ALA A 4 -49.79 13.19 53.03
N LYS A 5 -50.58 12.51 52.19
CA LYS A 5 -50.18 12.16 50.82
C LYS A 5 -50.11 13.44 49.97
N LYS A 6 -49.00 13.63 49.26
CA LYS A 6 -48.85 14.76 48.31
C LYS A 6 -49.88 14.59 47.20
N THR A 7 -50.71 15.60 47.02
CA THR A 7 -51.72 15.59 45.96
C THR A 7 -51.06 15.69 44.58
N PRO A 8 -51.55 14.96 43.57
CA PRO A 8 -51.06 15.09 42.20
C PRO A 8 -51.33 16.52 41.70
N LYS A 9 -50.36 17.09 40.99
CA LYS A 9 -50.54 18.39 40.35
C LYS A 9 -51.48 18.22 39.15
N PHE A 10 -52.45 19.11 39.01
CA PHE A 10 -53.34 19.14 37.85
C PHE A 10 -52.55 19.54 36.58
N ALA A 11 -52.89 18.93 35.44
CA ALA A 11 -52.30 19.21 34.12
C ALA A 11 -50.77 19.02 34.01
N VAL A 12 -50.20 17.99 34.64
CA VAL A 12 -48.79 17.64 34.44
C VAL A 12 -48.59 17.04 33.04
N MET A 13 -47.95 17.80 32.16
CA MET A 13 -47.56 17.33 30.83
C MET A 13 -46.15 16.73 30.84
N LYS A 14 -45.88 15.80 29.90
CA LYS A 14 -44.53 15.29 29.64
C LYS A 14 -43.65 16.46 29.18
N LYS A 15 -42.45 16.60 29.74
CA LYS A 15 -41.52 17.66 29.33
C LYS A 15 -41.10 17.43 27.87
N ILE A 16 -41.50 18.35 27.00
CA ILE A 16 -41.08 18.38 25.58
C ILE A 16 -39.93 19.38 25.46
N VAL A 17 -38.98 19.08 24.57
CA VAL A 17 -37.88 20.00 24.25
C VAL A 17 -38.47 21.33 23.77
N THR A 18 -38.10 22.42 24.44
CA THR A 18 -38.61 23.76 24.10
C THR A 18 -37.86 24.33 22.90
N HIS A 19 -38.55 25.13 22.09
CA HIS A 19 -37.94 25.82 20.95
C HIS A 19 -36.75 26.71 21.37
N ARG A 20 -36.78 27.25 22.60
CA ARG A 20 -35.69 28.05 23.16
C ARG A 20 -34.41 27.24 23.39
N ALA A 21 -34.54 26.01 23.90
CA ALA A 21 -33.39 25.11 24.08
C ALA A 21 -32.75 24.73 22.73
N LEU A 22 -33.57 24.48 21.71
CA LEU A 22 -33.09 24.22 20.34
C LEU A 22 -32.35 25.43 19.76
N LYS A 23 -32.87 26.64 19.98
CA LYS A 23 -32.25 27.88 19.49
C LYS A 23 -30.90 28.17 20.18
N GLN A 24 -30.79 27.92 21.48
CA GLN A 24 -29.54 28.08 22.23
C GLN A 24 -28.47 27.10 21.74
N HIS A 25 -28.81 25.81 21.61
CA HIS A 25 -27.87 24.81 21.09
C HIS A 25 -27.44 25.14 19.65
N LYS A 26 -28.39 25.57 18.80
CA LYS A 26 -28.07 26.04 17.45
C LYS A 26 -27.11 27.23 17.48
N GLN A 27 -27.36 28.24 18.31
CA GLN A 27 -26.46 29.39 18.45
C GLN A 27 -25.08 28.98 18.94
N GLU A 28 -24.97 28.11 19.95
CA GLU A 28 -23.68 27.62 20.46
C GLU A 28 -22.86 26.88 19.40
N VAL A 29 -23.50 26.01 18.60
CA VAL A 29 -22.84 25.25 17.53
C VAL A 29 -22.53 26.12 16.31
N LEU A 30 -23.42 27.04 15.95
CA LEU A 30 -23.32 27.87 14.76
C LEU A 30 -22.57 29.18 14.96
N ASN A 31 -22.29 29.61 16.20
CA ASN A 31 -21.61 30.87 16.48
C ASN A 31 -20.25 30.94 15.75
N PRO A 32 -20.14 31.72 14.66
CA PRO A 32 -18.92 31.77 13.85
C PRO A 32 -17.80 32.48 14.61
N ASN A 33 -18.14 33.54 15.35
CA ASN A 33 -17.20 34.37 16.11
C ASN A 33 -16.33 33.60 17.12
N LYS A 34 -16.86 32.55 17.76
CA LYS A 34 -16.06 31.68 18.67
C LYS A 34 -15.08 30.80 17.90
N LYS A 35 -15.49 30.27 16.74
CA LYS A 35 -14.65 29.45 15.88
C LYS A 35 -13.52 30.28 15.27
N ASP A 36 -13.80 31.51 14.85
CA ASP A 36 -12.83 32.36 14.19
C ASP A 36 -11.77 32.92 15.15
N LEU A 37 -12.16 33.33 16.37
CA LEU A 37 -11.20 33.72 17.42
C LEU A 37 -10.25 32.58 17.79
N SER A 38 -10.77 31.34 17.83
CA SER A 38 -9.97 30.17 18.13
C SER A 38 -8.99 29.84 17.00
N LYS A 39 -9.41 29.96 15.74
CA LYS A 39 -8.54 29.76 14.56
C LYS A 39 -7.45 30.82 14.44
N LEU A 40 -7.75 32.08 14.76
CA LEU A 40 -6.81 33.20 14.68
C LEU A 40 -5.68 33.11 15.73
N LYS A 41 -5.94 32.49 16.88
CA LYS A 41 -4.94 32.32 17.96
C LYS A 41 -4.09 31.06 17.84
N LEU A 42 -4.43 30.13 16.94
CA LEU A 42 -3.66 28.91 16.77
C LEU A 42 -2.44 29.16 15.88
N PRO A 43 -1.21 28.81 16.31
CA PRO A 43 -0.05 28.92 15.45
C PRO A 43 -0.22 28.00 14.24
N ARG A 44 0.19 28.47 13.05
CA ARG A 44 0.17 27.69 11.82
C ARG A 44 1.18 26.54 11.95
N ASN A 45 0.70 25.35 12.31
CA ASN A 45 1.51 24.14 12.35
C ASN A 45 1.73 23.64 10.91
N VAL A 46 2.83 24.08 10.28
CA VAL A 46 3.31 23.46 9.03
C VAL A 46 4.20 22.28 9.42
N PRO A 47 3.81 21.04 9.14
CA PRO A 47 4.64 19.88 9.47
C PRO A 47 5.96 19.97 8.69
N GLN A 48 7.08 19.91 9.41
CA GLN A 48 8.40 19.86 8.80
C GLN A 48 8.59 18.52 8.09
N VAL A 49 9.23 18.55 6.92
CA VAL A 49 9.57 17.33 6.20
C VAL A 49 10.71 16.63 6.95
N SER A 50 10.55 15.32 7.18
CA SER A 50 11.54 14.49 7.88
C SER A 50 12.91 14.53 7.16
N SER A 51 13.99 14.72 7.93
CA SER A 51 15.38 14.71 7.44
C SER A 51 15.81 13.40 6.78
N ALA A 52 15.16 12.28 7.12
CA ALA A 52 15.41 10.96 6.53
C ALA A 52 15.05 10.85 5.02
N LEU A 53 14.33 11.83 4.48
CA LEU A 53 13.95 11.86 3.07
C LEU A 53 14.93 12.70 2.27
N TYR A 54 15.67 12.06 1.36
CA TYR A 54 16.31 12.74 0.25
C TYR A 54 15.33 12.77 -0.93
N PHE A 55 14.62 13.89 -1.09
CA PHE A 55 13.47 14.04 -1.99
C PHE A 55 12.36 13.00 -1.75
N LYS A 56 12.45 11.86 -2.44
CA LYS A 56 11.51 10.73 -2.35
C LYS A 56 12.16 9.44 -1.84
N HIS A 57 13.50 9.41 -1.80
CA HIS A 57 14.26 8.27 -1.31
C HIS A 57 14.38 8.37 0.21
N ASN A 58 14.13 7.26 0.89
CA ASN A 58 14.28 7.17 2.33
C ASN A 58 15.62 6.53 2.66
N THR A 59 16.57 7.29 3.18
CA THR A 59 17.92 6.80 3.52
C THR A 59 17.99 6.16 4.90
N ALA A 60 16.92 6.28 5.71
CA ALA A 60 16.86 5.72 7.06
C ALA A 60 16.37 4.26 7.11
N LEU A 61 16.01 3.68 5.96
CA LEU A 61 15.66 2.27 5.88
C LEU A 61 16.95 1.46 5.77
N GLY A 62 17.37 0.86 6.88
CA GLY A 62 18.47 -0.10 6.92
C GLY A 62 18.01 -1.42 7.54
N PRO A 63 18.73 -2.53 7.28
CA PRO A 63 18.48 -3.79 7.97
C PRO A 63 18.82 -3.65 9.46
N PRO A 64 17.99 -4.18 10.40
CA PRO A 64 16.80 -5.02 10.19
C PRO A 64 15.54 -4.23 9.82
N TYR A 65 14.84 -4.69 8.78
CA TYR A 65 13.61 -4.05 8.33
C TYR A 65 12.45 -4.32 9.29
N ARG A 66 11.74 -3.26 9.68
CA ARG A 66 10.51 -3.35 10.47
C ARG A 66 9.30 -3.31 9.56
N VAL A 67 8.52 -4.38 9.56
CA VAL A 67 7.36 -4.51 8.67
C VAL A 67 6.07 -4.47 9.47
N LEU A 68 5.24 -3.46 9.26
CA LEU A 68 3.90 -3.38 9.83
C LEU A 68 2.97 -4.33 9.07
N VAL A 69 2.37 -5.27 9.80
CA VAL A 69 1.50 -6.30 9.24
C VAL A 69 0.04 -5.96 9.47
N ASP A 70 -0.76 -6.12 8.42
CA ASP A 70 -2.21 -5.89 8.38
C ASP A 70 -3.03 -7.20 8.49
N THR A 71 -4.30 -7.14 8.91
CA THR A 71 -5.16 -8.33 9.11
C THR A 71 -5.38 -9.09 7.81
N ASN A 72 -5.71 -8.36 6.74
CA ASN A 72 -5.97 -8.92 5.42
C ASN A 72 -4.72 -9.58 4.85
N PHE A 73 -3.53 -9.01 5.10
CA PHE A 73 -2.28 -9.61 4.68
C PHE A 73 -2.05 -10.98 5.33
N ILE A 74 -2.28 -11.11 6.64
CA ILE A 74 -2.16 -12.39 7.36
C ILE A 74 -3.13 -13.43 6.79
N ASN A 75 -4.37 -13.02 6.51
CA ASN A 75 -5.39 -13.90 5.94
C ASN A 75 -4.97 -14.43 4.57
N PHE A 76 -4.45 -13.56 3.70
CA PHE A 76 -3.93 -13.97 2.39
C PHE A 76 -2.67 -14.83 2.49
N SER A 77 -1.79 -14.59 3.46
CA SER A 77 -0.62 -15.44 3.68
C SER A 77 -1.02 -16.86 4.08
N ILE A 78 -2.03 -17.01 4.95
CA ILE A 78 -2.55 -18.33 5.36
C ILE A 78 -3.20 -19.05 4.18
N GLN A 79 -4.00 -18.35 3.38
CA GLN A 79 -4.63 -18.94 2.18
C GLN A 79 -3.59 -19.46 1.18
N ASN A 80 -2.49 -18.72 1.01
CA ASN A 80 -1.40 -19.10 0.10
C ASN A 80 -0.36 -20.03 0.73
N LYS A 81 -0.53 -20.41 2.01
CA LYS A 81 0.39 -21.25 2.79
C LYS A 81 1.81 -20.67 2.85
N LEU A 82 1.92 -19.37 3.05
CA LEU A 82 3.19 -18.67 3.15
C LEU A 82 3.52 -18.36 4.60
N ASP A 83 4.73 -18.74 5.02
CA ASP A 83 5.30 -18.29 6.28
C ASP A 83 5.65 -16.80 6.19
N LEU A 84 5.17 -16.02 7.15
CA LEU A 84 5.33 -14.57 7.17
C LEU A 84 6.82 -14.18 7.24
N GLU A 85 7.54 -14.68 8.23
CA GLU A 85 8.95 -14.35 8.46
C GLU A 85 9.85 -14.80 7.30
N THR A 86 9.77 -16.07 6.91
CA THR A 86 10.54 -16.65 5.81
C THR A 86 10.25 -15.95 4.49
N GLY A 87 8.97 -15.69 4.19
CA GLY A 87 8.60 -15.00 2.96
C GLY A 87 9.12 -13.56 2.93
N MET A 88 9.12 -12.85 4.06
CA MET A 88 9.65 -11.49 4.16
C MET A 88 11.17 -11.47 3.93
N MET A 89 11.90 -12.39 4.57
CA MET A 89 13.35 -12.54 4.36
C MET A 89 13.69 -12.85 2.91
N ASN A 90 12.93 -13.73 2.25
CA ASN A 90 13.15 -14.09 0.85
C ASN A 90 12.86 -12.92 -0.11
N CYS A 91 11.95 -12.00 0.24
CA CYS A 91 11.60 -10.86 -0.59
C CYS A 91 12.60 -9.70 -0.45
N LEU A 92 13.09 -9.46 0.77
CA LEU A 92 13.97 -8.33 1.09
C LEU A 92 15.46 -8.69 1.12
N TYR A 93 15.78 -9.99 1.08
CA TYR A 93 17.15 -10.53 1.23
C TYR A 93 17.89 -10.03 2.47
N ALA A 94 17.14 -9.68 3.51
CA ALA A 94 17.65 -9.10 4.74
C ALA A 94 16.82 -9.55 5.94
N LYS A 95 17.37 -9.38 7.15
CA LYS A 95 16.66 -9.69 8.39
C LYS A 95 15.45 -8.77 8.53
N CYS A 96 14.28 -9.37 8.74
CA CYS A 96 13.01 -8.66 8.88
C CYS A 96 12.39 -8.97 10.25
N THR A 97 11.95 -7.93 10.94
CA THR A 97 11.17 -8.05 12.17
C THR A 97 9.73 -7.64 11.86
N PRO A 98 8.79 -8.60 11.83
CA PRO A 98 7.40 -8.27 11.61
C PRO A 98 6.79 -7.68 12.88
N CYS A 99 6.10 -6.55 12.73
CA CYS A 99 5.49 -5.80 13.80
C CYS A 99 3.96 -5.80 13.64
N ILE A 100 3.24 -6.11 14.72
CA ILE A 100 1.77 -6.10 14.77
C ILE A 100 1.33 -5.02 15.73
N THR A 101 0.33 -4.23 15.35
CA THR A 101 -0.26 -3.22 16.24
C THR A 101 -1.43 -3.80 17.03
N ASP A 102 -1.71 -3.25 18.21
CA ASP A 102 -2.84 -3.74 19.02
C ASP A 102 -4.19 -3.60 18.31
N CYS A 103 -4.33 -2.66 17.37
CA CYS A 103 -5.56 -2.52 16.59
C CYS A 103 -5.77 -3.65 15.58
N VAL A 104 -4.71 -4.05 14.88
CA VAL A 104 -4.74 -5.23 14.00
C VAL A 104 -5.07 -6.47 14.82
N MET A 105 -4.52 -6.56 16.04
CA MET A 105 -4.83 -7.66 16.96
C MET A 105 -6.30 -7.67 17.38
N ALA A 106 -6.85 -6.51 17.76
CA ALA A 106 -8.25 -6.36 18.14
C ALA A 106 -9.20 -6.65 16.96
N GLU A 107 -8.81 -6.31 15.73
CA GLU A 107 -9.59 -6.62 14.53
C GLU A 107 -9.62 -8.14 14.26
N LEU A 108 -8.48 -8.83 14.39
CA LEU A 108 -8.44 -10.30 14.29
C LEU A 108 -9.33 -10.99 15.34
N GLU A 109 -9.40 -10.46 16.56
CA GLU A 109 -10.27 -11.00 17.62
C GLU A 109 -11.76 -10.80 17.29
N LYS A 110 -12.13 -9.68 16.65
CA LYS A 110 -13.51 -9.41 16.21
C LYS A 110 -13.97 -10.32 15.08
N LEU A 111 -13.07 -10.74 14.19
CA LEU A 111 -13.38 -11.65 13.10
C LEU A 111 -13.74 -13.08 13.59
N GLY A 112 -13.48 -13.38 14.86
CA GLY A 112 -14.02 -14.54 15.56
C GLY A 112 -13.33 -15.87 15.24
N GLN A 113 -14.08 -16.98 15.38
CA GLN A 113 -13.50 -18.33 15.39
C GLN A 113 -12.89 -18.77 14.05
N LYS A 114 -13.37 -18.23 12.93
CA LYS A 114 -12.88 -18.56 11.57
C LYS A 114 -11.39 -18.23 11.40
N TYR A 115 -10.89 -17.24 12.14
CA TYR A 115 -9.53 -16.72 12.03
C TYR A 115 -8.65 -17.12 13.24
N ARG A 116 -9.00 -18.20 13.96
CA ARG A 116 -8.20 -18.71 15.09
C ARG A 116 -6.75 -19.03 14.71
N VAL A 117 -6.51 -19.52 13.50
CA VAL A 117 -5.15 -19.81 13.00
C VAL A 117 -4.35 -18.50 12.86
N ALA A 118 -4.95 -17.47 12.28
CA ALA A 118 -4.34 -16.14 12.17
C ALA A 118 -4.03 -15.54 13.55
N LEU A 119 -4.95 -15.70 14.51
CA LEU A 119 -4.74 -15.22 15.87
C LEU A 119 -3.59 -15.93 16.58
N ARG A 120 -3.37 -17.23 16.33
CA ARG A 120 -2.22 -17.96 16.88
C ARG A 120 -0.92 -17.44 16.30
N ILE A 121 -0.85 -17.30 14.98
CA ILE A 121 0.33 -16.78 14.27
C ILE A 121 0.67 -15.36 14.77
N ALA A 122 -0.33 -14.49 14.88
CA ALA A 122 -0.13 -13.12 15.38
C ALA A 122 0.34 -13.05 16.84
N LYS A 123 0.12 -14.12 17.64
CA LYS A 123 0.57 -14.18 19.04
C LYS A 123 1.99 -14.72 19.19
N ASP A 124 2.60 -15.23 18.13
CA ASP A 124 3.93 -15.85 18.21
C ASP A 124 4.99 -14.82 18.65
N PRO A 125 6.00 -15.23 19.44
CA PRO A 125 7.01 -14.33 20.00
C PRO A 125 7.97 -13.74 18.96
N ARG A 126 7.92 -14.25 17.71
CA ARG A 126 8.70 -13.72 16.59
C ARG A 126 8.18 -12.37 16.09
N PHE A 127 6.93 -12.05 16.40
CA PHE A 127 6.31 -10.78 16.07
C PHE A 127 6.52 -9.77 17.20
N GLU A 128 6.98 -8.58 16.84
CA GLU A 128 7.05 -7.45 17.77
C GLU A 128 5.67 -6.82 17.91
N ARG A 129 5.18 -6.67 19.14
CA ARG A 129 3.90 -5.99 19.39
C ARG A 129 4.13 -4.51 19.64
N LEU A 130 3.43 -3.68 18.88
CA LEU A 130 3.49 -2.23 18.98
C LEU A 130 2.22 -1.68 19.63
N PRO A 131 2.34 -1.11 20.84
CA PRO A 131 1.18 -0.55 21.52
C PRO A 131 0.65 0.68 20.78
N CYS A 132 -0.67 0.87 20.79
CA CYS A 132 -1.32 2.00 20.16
C CYS A 132 -2.20 2.80 21.15
N THR A 133 -2.09 4.13 21.10
CA THR A 133 -2.73 5.05 22.05
C THR A 133 -3.85 5.86 21.39
N HIS A 134 -4.78 5.20 20.72
CA HIS A 134 -5.93 5.87 20.10
C HIS A 134 -7.25 5.20 20.51
N LYS A 135 -8.33 5.96 20.40
CA LYS A 135 -9.68 5.49 20.72
C LYS A 135 -10.28 4.82 19.48
N GLY A 136 -10.73 3.58 19.63
CA GLY A 136 -11.24 2.77 18.53
C GLY A 136 -10.23 1.73 18.07
N THR A 137 -10.64 0.90 17.11
CA THR A 137 -9.84 -0.23 16.61
C THR A 137 -9.76 -0.19 15.08
N TYR A 138 -9.64 1.00 14.49
CA TYR A 138 -9.50 1.14 13.05
C TYR A 138 -8.02 1.01 12.69
N ALA A 139 -7.61 -0.20 12.29
CA ALA A 139 -6.21 -0.51 12.00
C ALA A 139 -5.63 0.36 10.87
N ASP A 140 -6.41 0.58 9.81
CA ASP A 140 -6.04 1.42 8.68
C ASP A 140 -5.51 2.80 9.06
N ASP A 141 -6.27 3.53 9.88
CA ASP A 141 -5.94 4.90 10.26
C ASP A 141 -4.74 4.91 11.20
N CYS A 142 -4.67 3.93 12.12
CA CYS A 142 -3.49 3.73 12.97
C CYS A 142 -2.22 3.48 12.15
N LEU A 143 -2.29 2.66 11.10
CA LEU A 143 -1.15 2.36 10.23
C LEU A 143 -0.71 3.60 9.45
N VAL A 144 -1.65 4.34 8.87
CA VAL A 144 -1.37 5.58 8.15
C VAL A 144 -0.73 6.62 9.05
N ASP A 145 -1.27 6.84 10.26
CA ASP A 145 -0.73 7.83 11.20
C ASP A 145 0.68 7.46 11.68
N ARG A 146 0.89 6.18 12.05
CA ARG A 146 2.20 5.69 12.50
C ARG A 146 3.27 5.85 11.42
N VAL A 147 2.94 5.49 10.18
CA VAL A 147 3.84 5.58 9.03
C VAL A 147 4.12 7.04 8.64
N THR A 148 3.14 7.92 8.81
CA THR A 148 3.30 9.36 8.56
C THR A 148 4.25 10.00 9.56
N GLN A 149 4.14 9.63 10.84
CA GLN A 149 5.02 10.09 11.91
C GLN A 149 6.44 9.50 11.77
N HIS A 150 6.52 8.19 11.58
CA HIS A 150 7.76 7.45 11.51
C HIS A 150 7.87 6.72 10.18
N LYS A 151 8.70 7.23 9.28
CA LYS A 151 8.90 6.66 7.95
C LYS A 151 9.87 5.46 7.95
N CYS A 152 10.15 4.84 9.09
CA CYS A 152 11.09 3.72 9.22
C CYS A 152 10.41 2.34 9.07
N TYR A 153 9.17 2.30 8.58
CA TYR A 153 8.39 1.07 8.45
C TYR A 153 8.09 0.72 6.99
N ILE A 154 8.11 -0.57 6.71
CA ILE A 154 7.52 -1.17 5.50
C ILE A 154 6.10 -1.57 5.84
N VAL A 155 5.13 -1.31 4.97
CA VAL A 155 3.73 -1.72 5.22
C VAL A 155 3.39 -2.94 4.40
N ALA A 156 2.99 -4.04 5.05
CA ALA A 156 2.50 -5.25 4.42
C ALA A 156 0.97 -5.25 4.41
N THR A 157 0.37 -4.93 3.26
CA THR A 157 -1.08 -4.91 3.08
C THR A 157 -1.49 -5.37 1.69
N CYS A 158 -2.66 -5.99 1.61
CA CYS A 158 -3.29 -6.38 0.34
C CYS A 158 -4.35 -5.37 -0.12
N ASP A 159 -4.74 -4.43 0.74
CA ASP A 159 -5.93 -3.61 0.52
C ASP A 159 -5.71 -2.49 -0.48
N ARG A 160 -6.65 -2.34 -1.41
CA ARG A 160 -6.54 -1.38 -2.50
C ARG A 160 -6.61 0.06 -2.00
N ASP A 161 -7.49 0.34 -1.04
CA ASP A 161 -7.70 1.68 -0.51
C ASP A 161 -6.60 2.12 0.46
N LEU A 162 -6.12 1.20 1.32
CA LEU A 162 -4.96 1.47 2.18
C LEU A 162 -3.70 1.71 1.33
N LYS A 163 -3.46 0.91 0.29
CA LYS A 163 -2.40 1.16 -0.69
C LYS A 163 -2.51 2.54 -1.32
N ARG A 164 -3.71 2.96 -1.76
CA ARG A 164 -3.92 4.28 -2.35
C ARG A 164 -3.58 5.40 -1.36
N ARG A 165 -3.90 5.24 -0.07
CA ARG A 165 -3.55 6.19 1.00
C ARG A 165 -2.04 6.26 1.23
N ILE A 166 -1.38 5.12 1.44
CA ILE A 166 0.07 5.06 1.70
C ILE A 166 0.86 5.53 0.48
N ARG A 167 0.37 5.31 -0.74
CA ARG A 167 1.02 5.79 -1.96
C ARG A 167 1.18 7.31 -2.04
N LYS A 168 0.36 8.07 -1.30
CA LYS A 168 0.49 9.54 -1.20
C LYS A 168 1.67 9.96 -0.31
N ILE A 169 2.10 9.09 0.60
CA ILE A 169 3.23 9.32 1.50
C ILE A 169 4.52 8.91 0.76
N PRO A 170 5.49 9.81 0.58
CA PRO A 170 6.78 9.47 -0.03
C PRO A 170 7.67 8.69 0.96
N GLY A 171 8.53 7.82 0.43
CA GLY A 171 9.54 7.09 1.21
C GLY A 171 9.05 5.86 1.98
N VAL A 172 7.79 5.45 1.79
CA VAL A 172 7.21 4.27 2.43
C VAL A 172 7.05 3.15 1.40
N PRO A 173 7.76 2.03 1.55
CA PRO A 173 7.59 0.86 0.70
C PRO A 173 6.36 0.04 1.12
N ILE A 174 5.74 -0.61 0.13
CA ILE A 174 4.52 -1.40 0.32
C ILE A 174 4.80 -2.83 -0.11
N MET A 175 4.59 -3.79 0.78
CA MET A 175 4.68 -5.21 0.48
C MET A 175 3.27 -5.80 0.25
N TYR A 176 3.13 -6.63 -0.76
CA TYR A 176 1.88 -7.30 -1.12
C TYR A 176 2.13 -8.71 -1.63
N ILE A 177 1.07 -9.53 -1.68
CA ILE A 177 1.13 -10.91 -2.17
C ILE A 177 0.76 -10.98 -3.65
N THR A 178 1.55 -11.71 -4.43
CA THR A 178 1.23 -12.11 -5.81
C THR A 178 1.69 -13.54 -6.06
N GLN A 179 0.80 -14.38 -6.59
CA GLN A 179 1.14 -15.73 -7.10
C GLN A 179 2.05 -16.53 -6.14
N HIS A 180 1.66 -16.63 -4.86
CA HIS A 180 2.41 -17.31 -3.81
C HIS A 180 3.80 -16.73 -3.47
N LYS A 181 4.08 -15.48 -3.83
CA LYS A 181 5.31 -14.77 -3.43
C LYS A 181 4.96 -13.39 -2.87
N TYR A 182 5.78 -12.91 -1.94
CA TYR A 182 5.72 -11.50 -1.57
C TYR A 182 6.46 -10.67 -2.62
N SER A 183 5.93 -9.49 -2.89
CA SER A 183 6.51 -8.51 -3.80
C SER A 183 6.45 -7.15 -3.15
N ILE A 184 7.45 -6.33 -3.43
CA ILE A 184 7.59 -5.01 -2.84
C ILE A 184 7.46 -3.92 -3.91
N GLU A 185 6.67 -2.89 -3.60
CA GLU A 185 6.55 -1.66 -4.36
C GLU A 185 7.46 -0.60 -3.73
N ARG A 186 8.08 0.26 -4.55
CA ARG A 186 8.80 1.49 -4.15
C ARG A 186 10.06 1.31 -3.31
N LEU A 187 10.72 0.16 -3.36
CA LEU A 187 12.08 0.05 -2.82
C LEU A 187 13.11 0.47 -3.88
N PRO A 188 13.93 1.50 -3.63
CA PRO A 188 14.95 1.96 -4.58
C PRO A 188 16.04 0.90 -4.83
N GLU A 189 16.38 0.08 -3.82
CA GLU A 189 17.43 -0.93 -3.92
C GLU A 189 16.98 -2.24 -4.58
N ALA A 190 15.77 -2.73 -4.31
CA ALA A 190 15.28 -4.00 -4.87
C ALA A 190 14.91 -3.92 -6.36
N THR A 191 14.70 -2.72 -6.91
CA THR A 191 14.33 -2.57 -8.32
C THR A 191 15.52 -2.78 -9.27
N ILE A 192 16.76 -2.65 -8.79
CA ILE A 192 17.97 -2.78 -9.61
C ILE A 192 18.30 -4.25 -9.94
N GLY A 193 17.78 -5.22 -9.18
CA GLY A 193 18.00 -6.67 -9.41
C GLY A 193 16.81 -7.45 -9.97
N GLY A 194 15.67 -6.81 -10.23
CA GLY A 194 14.39 -7.46 -10.49
C GLY A 194 13.77 -7.12 -11.85
N GLY A 195 14.55 -7.22 -12.93
CA GLY A 195 14.03 -7.12 -14.29
C GLY A 195 13.03 -8.23 -14.57
N ARG A 196 11.73 -7.91 -14.56
CA ARG A 196 10.67 -8.77 -15.10
C ARG A 196 10.98 -9.04 -16.57
N ILE A 197 11.51 -10.24 -16.85
CA ILE A 197 11.43 -10.85 -18.18
C ILE A 197 9.93 -10.98 -18.47
N LYS A 198 9.40 -10.08 -19.30
CA LYS A 198 8.09 -10.29 -19.93
C LYS A 198 8.28 -11.48 -20.87
N SER A 199 7.87 -12.67 -20.43
CA SER A 199 7.48 -13.73 -21.35
C SER A 199 6.31 -13.17 -22.17
N LEU A 200 6.59 -12.65 -23.37
CA LEU A 200 5.55 -12.58 -24.39
C LEU A 200 5.06 -14.01 -24.59
N CYS A 201 3.81 -14.23 -24.22
CA CYS A 201 3.05 -15.35 -24.70
C CYS A 201 3.02 -15.28 -26.23
N TYR A 202 3.74 -16.17 -26.91
CA TYR A 202 3.31 -16.69 -28.20
C TYR A 202 2.92 -18.15 -27.97
N GLY A 203 1.67 -18.46 -28.33
CA GLY A 203 1.06 -19.76 -28.15
C GLY A 203 1.73 -20.88 -28.94
N PRO A 204 1.28 -22.12 -28.74
CA PRO A 204 1.92 -23.30 -29.28
C PRO A 204 1.52 -23.48 -30.74
N PHE A 205 2.49 -23.45 -31.65
CA PHE A 205 2.35 -24.09 -32.96
C PHE A 205 3.32 -25.25 -33.05
N HIS A 206 2.71 -26.44 -33.09
CA HIS A 206 3.31 -27.71 -33.46
C HIS A 206 3.94 -27.64 -34.86
N THR A 207 5.19 -28.11 -35.00
CA THR A 207 5.73 -28.97 -36.07
C THR A 207 7.25 -29.12 -35.83
N ILE A 208 7.76 -30.27 -35.37
CA ILE A 208 8.25 -31.43 -36.16
C ILE A 208 9.67 -31.20 -36.77
N VAL A 209 10.65 -31.92 -36.16
CA VAL A 209 11.96 -32.49 -36.62
C VAL A 209 13.17 -31.58 -37.04
N PRO A 210 14.43 -32.11 -37.11
CA PRO A 210 15.22 -32.76 -36.06
C PRO A 210 16.72 -32.31 -36.04
N SER A 211 17.50 -32.98 -35.19
CA SER A 211 18.95 -33.03 -35.00
C SER A 211 19.89 -32.97 -36.21
N ASN A 212 21.11 -32.47 -35.93
CA ASN A 212 22.39 -32.51 -36.66
C ASN A 212 22.71 -31.30 -37.53
N PHE A 213 23.65 -30.47 -37.09
CA PHE A 213 24.91 -30.23 -37.82
C PHE A 213 25.95 -29.54 -36.94
N LEU A 214 27.02 -30.27 -36.68
CA LEU A 214 28.31 -29.80 -36.18
C LEU A 214 28.99 -29.03 -37.34
N PHE A 215 29.68 -27.91 -37.10
CA PHE A 215 31.00 -27.65 -37.70
C PHE A 215 31.69 -26.42 -37.10
N LEU A 216 32.92 -26.65 -36.65
CA LEU A 216 33.97 -25.67 -36.38
C LEU A 216 34.19 -24.73 -37.58
N PHE A 217 34.65 -23.50 -37.33
CA PHE A 217 35.92 -22.93 -37.86
C PHE A 217 36.01 -21.42 -37.48
N SER A 218 36.90 -21.10 -36.54
CA SER A 218 37.73 -19.87 -36.58
C SER A 218 38.83 -20.08 -37.65
N PRO A 219 39.62 -19.08 -38.12
CA PRO A 219 39.68 -17.65 -37.79
C PRO A 219 39.79 -16.76 -39.06
N CYS A 220 40.11 -15.47 -38.85
CA CYS A 220 40.92 -14.58 -39.70
C CYS A 220 40.26 -13.31 -40.28
N LEU A 221 40.92 -12.22 -39.92
CA LEU A 221 41.14 -10.96 -40.65
C LEU A 221 40.09 -9.84 -40.48
N GLY A 222 40.59 -8.71 -39.98
CA GLY A 222 40.23 -7.41 -40.53
C GLY A 222 39.80 -6.34 -39.54
N SER A 223 40.72 -5.86 -38.72
CA SER A 223 40.59 -4.59 -38.01
C SER A 223 40.51 -3.42 -39.01
N ILE A 224 39.41 -2.66 -39.06
CA ILE A 224 39.44 -1.25 -39.45
C ILE A 224 38.57 -0.43 -38.48
N PHE A 225 39.25 0.49 -37.83
CA PHE A 225 38.76 1.53 -36.93
C PHE A 225 37.60 2.34 -37.53
N ILE A 226 36.50 2.44 -36.79
CA ILE A 226 35.40 3.38 -37.03
C ILE A 226 35.83 4.76 -36.56
N LYS A 227 35.80 5.74 -37.47
CA LYS A 227 35.89 7.17 -37.12
C LYS A 227 34.74 7.91 -37.81
N THR A 228 34.13 8.82 -37.05
CA THR A 228 33.24 9.94 -37.44
C THR A 228 31.83 9.57 -37.94
N TYR A 229 30.77 9.73 -37.14
CA TYR A 229 29.99 10.96 -36.83
C TYR A 229 29.31 11.63 -38.04
N PHE A 230 28.02 11.92 -37.85
CA PHE A 230 27.17 12.92 -38.52
C PHE A 230 26.70 12.65 -39.98
N PHE A 231 25.42 12.34 -40.19
CA PHE A 231 24.38 13.32 -40.59
C PHE A 231 23.00 12.66 -40.82
N ASN A 232 21.97 13.46 -40.55
CA ASN A 232 20.53 13.16 -40.65
C ASN A 232 20.09 12.68 -42.04
N HIS A 233 19.12 11.75 -42.09
CA HIS A 233 18.04 11.85 -43.07
C HIS A 233 16.76 11.12 -42.64
N ILE A 234 15.82 11.91 -42.11
CA ILE A 234 14.38 11.68 -42.08
C ILE A 234 13.92 11.51 -43.52
N PHE A 235 13.79 10.28 -44.05
CA PHE A 235 13.16 10.08 -45.37
C PHE A 235 12.87 8.60 -45.71
N PHE A 236 12.31 7.78 -44.82
CA PHE A 236 11.92 6.40 -45.25
C PHE A 236 10.71 5.79 -44.52
N TYR A 237 9.69 6.60 -44.21
CA TYR A 237 8.39 6.09 -43.74
C TYR A 237 7.21 6.83 -44.37
N LYS A 238 7.20 6.93 -45.71
CA LYS A 238 6.03 7.45 -46.45
C LYS A 238 5.77 6.74 -47.79
N ILE A 239 6.09 5.45 -47.90
CA ILE A 239 5.79 4.60 -49.07
C ILE A 239 5.33 3.18 -48.66
N ILE A 240 4.68 2.99 -47.51
CA ILE A 240 4.01 1.71 -47.18
C ILE A 240 2.69 1.99 -46.45
N LEU A 241 1.73 2.64 -47.13
CA LEU A 241 0.32 2.65 -46.67
C LEU A 241 -0.69 3.17 -47.73
N HIS A 242 -0.37 3.07 -49.03
CA HIS A 242 -1.30 3.54 -50.07
C HIS A 242 -1.31 2.72 -51.38
N VAL A 243 -1.10 1.40 -51.33
CA VAL A 243 -1.22 0.53 -52.53
C VAL A 243 -1.79 -0.87 -52.18
N ASN A 244 -2.78 -0.99 -51.30
CA ASN A 244 -3.49 -2.27 -51.13
C ASN A 244 -5.00 -2.08 -50.87
N ARG A 245 -5.62 -1.28 -51.73
CA ARG A 245 -7.09 -1.19 -51.88
C ARG A 245 -7.44 -0.90 -53.34
N LYS A 246 -7.15 -1.87 -54.22
CA LYS A 246 -7.74 -2.10 -55.56
C LYS A 246 -6.81 -3.06 -56.30
N LEU A 247 -7.32 -4.25 -56.62
CA LEU A 247 -6.77 -5.32 -57.49
C LEU A 247 -6.75 -6.69 -56.78
N PHE A 248 -7.93 -7.12 -56.31
CA PHE A 248 -8.29 -8.54 -56.33
C PHE A 248 -9.76 -8.62 -56.75
N SER A 249 -9.96 -8.34 -58.05
CA SER A 249 -11.14 -8.63 -58.83
C SER A 249 -10.58 -9.00 -60.20
N ILE A 250 -10.94 -10.19 -60.70
CA ILE A 250 -10.56 -10.77 -61.99
C ILE A 250 -9.20 -11.50 -61.97
N PHE A 251 -9.18 -12.71 -61.42
CA PHE A 251 -9.07 -13.98 -62.15
C PHE A 251 -9.17 -15.15 -61.15
#